data_AF-A0A2T5X767-F1
#
_entry.id   AF-A0A2T5X767-F1
#
_cell.length_a   1.000
_cell.length_b   1.000
_cell.length_c   1.000
_cell.angle_alpha   90.00
_cell.angle_beta   90.00
_cell.angle_gamma   90.00
#
_symmetry.space_group_name_H-M   'P 1'
#
loop_
_entity.id
_entity.type
_entity.pdbx_description
1 polymer ?
#
loop_
_entity_poly.entity_id
_entity_poly.type
_entity_poly.pdbx_seq_one_letter_code
_entity_poly.pdbx_strand_id
1 'polypeptide(L)'
;MSELTLFILRFGFLAVLWIFVFVIVYALRSDLFGHYVRRGADTGRDRGDVVLNNEAAGTAFIPPAPTAPTEDPARTLLIVAGAREGLEIPLESDQLTIGRSAQSGLVIRDEYTSTNHARLQLWNGGWVIQDLESTNGTFVNNQRVSVPTPVPPYVPVSIGSTIFELRP
;
A
#
# COMPACT_ATOMS: atom_id res chain seq x y z
N MET A 1 -33.00 45.94 -2.26
CA MET A 1 -31.93 44.96 -2.03
C MET A 1 -31.59 44.35 -3.37
N SER A 2 -30.35 44.52 -3.84
CA SER A 2 -29.96 44.24 -5.23
C SER A 2 -30.04 42.73 -5.53
N GLU A 3 -30.64 42.36 -6.67
CA GLU A 3 -30.68 40.98 -7.22
C GLU A 3 -29.32 40.29 -7.15
N LEU A 4 -28.26 41.03 -7.44
CA LEU A 4 -26.86 40.59 -7.40
C LEU A 4 -26.44 40.08 -6.01
N THR A 5 -26.94 40.67 -4.93
CA THR A 5 -26.64 40.23 -3.56
C THR A 5 -27.27 38.87 -3.26
N LEU A 6 -28.50 38.61 -3.75
CA LEU A 6 -29.17 37.32 -3.59
C LEU A 6 -28.52 36.23 -4.43
N PHE A 7 -28.08 36.56 -5.65
CA PHE A 7 -27.32 35.64 -6.49
C PHE A 7 -26.00 35.23 -5.84
N ILE A 8 -25.20 36.19 -5.37
CA ILE A 8 -23.92 35.91 -4.68
C ILE A 8 -24.16 35.06 -3.43
N LEU A 9 -25.17 35.39 -2.63
CA LEU A 9 -25.47 34.66 -1.41
C LEU A 9 -25.88 33.21 -1.70
N ARG A 10 -26.71 32.98 -2.73
CA ARG A 10 -27.17 31.64 -3.12
C ARG A 10 -26.02 30.77 -3.64
N PHE A 11 -25.18 31.29 -4.51
CA PHE A 11 -24.03 30.55 -5.06
C PHE A 11 -22.94 30.34 -4.01
N GLY A 12 -22.70 31.33 -3.15
CA GLY A 12 -21.76 31.19 -2.03
C GLY A 12 -22.21 30.12 -1.04
N PHE A 13 -23.50 30.11 -0.68
CA PHE A 13 -24.07 29.06 0.17
C PHE A 13 -23.94 27.67 -0.46
N LEU A 14 -24.23 27.54 -1.76
CA LEU A 14 -24.08 26.28 -2.49
C LEU A 14 -22.62 25.78 -2.49
N ALA A 15 -21.66 26.69 -2.68
CA ALA A 15 -20.23 26.35 -2.67
C ALA A 15 -19.77 25.89 -1.28
N VAL A 16 -20.19 26.57 -0.22
CA VAL A 16 -19.89 26.16 1.17
C VAL A 16 -20.50 24.79 1.48
N LEU A 17 -21.74 24.54 1.05
CA LEU A 17 -22.40 23.24 1.24
C LEU A 17 -21.65 22.13 0.49
N TRP A 18 -21.21 22.40 -0.74
CA TRP A 18 -20.40 21.45 -1.50
C TRP A 18 -19.04 21.17 -0.85
N ILE A 19 -18.36 22.19 -0.31
CA ILE A 19 -17.11 22.02 0.44
C ILE A 19 -17.37 21.16 1.68
N PHE A 20 -18.44 21.42 2.42
CA PHE A 20 -18.81 20.65 3.60
C PHE A 20 -19.08 19.17 3.28
N VAL A 21 -19.84 18.90 2.21
CA VAL A 21 -20.07 17.54 1.71
C VAL A 21 -18.75 16.86 1.34
N PHE A 22 -17.87 17.57 0.65
CA PHE A 22 -16.56 17.03 0.26
C PHE A 22 -15.68 16.70 1.48
N VAL A 23 -15.66 17.58 2.48
CA VAL A 23 -14.94 17.36 3.75
C VAL A 23 -15.49 16.14 4.49
N ILE A 24 -16.82 15.97 4.55
CA ILE A 24 -17.44 14.80 5.17
C ILE A 24 -17.06 13.52 4.45
N VAL A 25 -17.13 13.49 3.11
CA VAL A 25 -16.76 12.31 2.31
C VAL A 25 -15.27 11.99 2.49
N TYR A 26 -14.41 13.01 2.50
CA TYR A 26 -12.98 12.84 2.78
C TYR A 26 -12.72 12.31 4.19
N ALA A 27 -13.43 12.83 5.21
CA ALA A 27 -13.30 12.41 6.60
C ALA A 27 -13.80 10.98 6.81
N LEU A 28 -14.97 10.62 6.27
CA LEU A 28 -15.52 9.26 6.29
C LEU A 28 -14.57 8.26 5.62
N ARG A 29 -13.95 8.67 4.50
CA ARG A 29 -12.90 7.87 3.86
C ARG A 29 -11.71 7.69 4.79
N SER A 30 -11.18 8.77 5.39
CA SER A 30 -10.04 8.66 6.30
C SER A 30 -10.31 7.86 7.58
N ASP A 31 -11.55 7.89 8.07
CA ASP A 31 -11.95 7.23 9.31
C ASP A 31 -12.14 5.71 9.12
N LEU A 32 -12.57 5.27 7.92
CA LEU A 32 -12.62 3.86 7.57
C LEU A 32 -11.23 3.20 7.44
N PHE A 33 -10.18 3.98 7.15
CA PHE A 33 -8.79 3.48 7.07
C PHE A 33 -8.01 3.66 8.39
N GLY A 34 -8.67 4.11 9.46
CA GLY A 34 -8.04 4.53 10.73
C GLY A 34 -7.99 3.48 11.85
N HIS A 35 -8.60 2.30 11.70
CA HIS A 35 -8.64 1.31 12.78
C HIS A 35 -8.21 -0.10 12.36
N TYR A 36 -6.92 -0.26 12.00
CA TYR A 36 -6.24 -1.51 12.33
C TYR A 36 -5.91 -1.48 13.82
N VAL A 37 -6.77 -2.14 14.61
CA VAL A 37 -6.47 -2.45 16.01
C VAL A 37 -5.21 -3.31 16.03
N ARG A 38 -4.10 -2.73 16.50
CA ARG A 38 -3.01 -3.49 17.15
C ARG A 38 -3.63 -4.39 18.20
N ARG A 39 -3.84 -5.67 17.87
CA ARG A 39 -4.21 -6.70 18.84
C ARG A 39 -3.04 -7.67 19.01
N GLY A 40 -2.26 -7.38 20.05
CA GLY A 40 -1.67 -8.36 20.95
C GLY A 40 -0.67 -9.37 20.38
N ALA A 41 0.61 -9.12 20.66
CA ALA A 41 1.52 -10.17 21.11
C ALA A 41 2.38 -9.59 22.25
N ASP A 42 1.91 -9.83 23.47
CA ASP A 42 2.68 -9.74 24.70
C ASP A 42 3.67 -10.92 24.73
N THR A 43 4.95 -10.66 25.01
CA THR A 43 5.83 -11.56 25.77
C THR A 43 7.21 -10.92 25.92
N GLY A 44 7.77 -11.01 27.12
CA GLY A 44 9.23 -11.07 27.27
C GLY A 44 9.91 -9.77 27.69
N ARG A 45 9.75 -9.47 28.97
CA ARG A 45 10.80 -8.90 29.82
C ARG A 45 12.15 -9.57 29.49
N ASP A 46 13.09 -8.82 28.91
CA ASP A 46 14.50 -9.06 29.23
C ASP A 46 15.32 -7.76 29.23
N ARG A 47 16.12 -7.66 30.28
CA ARG A 47 17.11 -6.60 30.49
C ARG A 47 18.37 -7.01 29.74
N GLY A 48 18.99 -6.10 29.01
CA GLY A 48 20.31 -6.35 28.43
C GLY A 48 20.82 -5.20 27.60
N ASP A 49 21.58 -4.33 28.26
CA ASP A 49 22.79 -3.64 27.80
C ASP A 49 22.96 -3.36 26.30
N VAL A 50 23.06 -2.07 25.94
CA VAL A 50 24.01 -1.63 24.91
C VAL A 50 24.70 -0.34 25.35
N VAL A 51 25.96 -0.49 25.75
CA VAL A 51 26.95 0.56 25.93
C VAL A 51 27.28 1.16 24.56
N LEU A 52 27.19 2.48 24.44
CA LEU A 52 27.64 3.21 23.25
C LEU A 52 29.16 3.35 23.27
N ASN A 53 29.88 2.47 22.57
CA ASN A 53 31.27 2.70 22.21
C ASN A 53 31.35 3.09 20.74
N ASN A 54 31.56 4.38 20.50
CA ASN A 54 31.98 4.92 19.23
C ASN A 54 33.47 5.27 19.36
N GLU A 55 34.36 4.39 18.91
CA GLU A 55 35.76 4.74 18.73
C GLU A 55 36.48 3.80 17.73
N ALA A 56 37.17 4.46 16.79
CA ALA A 56 38.32 4.01 16.01
C ALA A 56 38.11 3.07 14.80
N ALA A 57 37.88 3.72 13.66
CA ALA A 57 38.77 3.71 12.48
C ALA A 57 39.47 2.40 12.05
N GLY A 58 39.17 2.00 10.82
CA GLY A 58 40.20 1.58 9.87
C GLY A 58 40.40 0.08 9.67
N THR A 59 39.45 -0.59 9.02
CA THR A 59 39.78 -1.68 8.09
C THR A 59 38.69 -1.79 7.03
N ALA A 60 39.13 -1.95 5.78
CA ALA A 60 38.39 -2.06 4.53
C ALA A 60 36.88 -2.33 4.63
N PHE A 61 36.08 -1.48 3.94
CA PHE A 61 34.73 -1.83 3.53
C PHE A 61 34.81 -3.06 2.61
N ILE A 62 34.75 -4.25 3.20
CA ILE A 62 34.30 -5.44 2.49
C ILE A 62 32.78 -5.26 2.46
N PRO A 63 32.15 -4.99 1.30
CA PRO A 63 30.70 -5.11 1.23
C PRO A 63 30.37 -6.53 1.69
N PRO A 64 29.52 -6.73 2.71
CA PRO A 64 29.03 -8.06 2.97
C PRO A 64 28.41 -8.54 1.66
N ALA A 65 28.97 -9.61 1.11
CA ALA A 65 28.34 -10.35 0.03
C ALA A 65 26.87 -10.51 0.44
N PRO A 66 25.90 -10.17 -0.43
CA PRO A 66 24.50 -10.27 -0.08
C PRO A 66 24.25 -11.71 0.35
N THR A 67 24.13 -11.91 1.65
CA THR A 67 23.59 -13.10 2.26
C THR A 67 22.11 -13.01 1.92
N ALA A 68 21.78 -13.34 0.67
CA ALA A 68 20.42 -13.58 0.27
C ALA A 68 19.94 -14.68 1.23
N PRO A 69 18.93 -14.40 2.08
CA PRO A 69 18.17 -15.50 2.63
C PRO A 69 17.67 -16.26 1.41
N THR A 70 17.97 -17.55 1.32
CA THR A 70 17.20 -18.48 0.52
C THR A 70 15.85 -18.62 1.21
N GLU A 71 15.08 -17.54 1.24
CA GLU A 71 13.65 -17.57 1.52
C GLU A 71 13.00 -17.86 0.18
N ASP A 72 12.34 -19.01 0.10
CA ASP A 72 11.54 -19.40 -1.06
C ASP A 72 10.64 -18.20 -1.43
N PRO A 73 10.69 -17.67 -2.67
CA PRO A 73 9.90 -16.51 -3.03
C PRO A 73 8.43 -16.79 -2.76
N ALA A 74 7.72 -15.83 -2.19
CA ALA A 74 6.29 -15.97 -1.92
C ALA A 74 5.54 -16.46 -3.17
N ARG A 75 4.90 -17.63 -3.09
CA ARG A 75 4.27 -18.26 -4.27
C ARG A 75 2.79 -17.95 -4.38
N THR A 76 2.22 -17.33 -3.35
CA THR A 76 0.78 -17.08 -3.28
C THR A 76 0.51 -15.63 -2.93
N LEU A 77 -0.45 -15.03 -3.62
CA LEU A 77 -1.04 -13.74 -3.27
C LEU A 77 -2.39 -13.99 -2.62
N LEU A 78 -2.52 -13.63 -1.35
CA LEU A 78 -3.77 -13.74 -0.59
C LEU A 78 -4.43 -12.36 -0.51
N ILE A 79 -5.71 -12.28 -0.91
CA ILE A 79 -6.51 -11.09 -0.70
C ILE A 79 -7.02 -11.09 0.74
N VAL A 80 -6.51 -10.17 1.56
CA VAL A 80 -6.87 -10.05 2.98
C VAL A 80 -8.03 -9.09 3.22
N ALA A 81 -8.32 -8.19 2.29
CA ALA A 81 -9.51 -7.35 2.35
C ALA A 81 -9.97 -6.91 0.96
N GLY A 82 -11.27 -6.70 0.79
CA GLY A 82 -11.89 -6.19 -0.44
C GLY A 82 -12.96 -7.14 -0.97
N ALA A 83 -13.40 -6.92 -2.22
CA ALA A 83 -14.50 -7.67 -2.82
C ALA A 83 -14.26 -9.18 -2.96
N ARG A 84 -13.00 -9.62 -2.85
CA ARG A 84 -12.57 -11.02 -3.01
C ARG A 84 -11.70 -11.47 -1.84
N GLU A 85 -11.99 -11.01 -0.64
CA GLU A 85 -11.33 -11.44 0.60
C GLU A 85 -11.31 -12.98 0.72
N GLY A 86 -10.17 -13.52 1.13
CA GLY A 86 -9.90 -14.96 1.24
C GLY A 86 -9.52 -15.65 -0.08
N LEU A 87 -9.48 -14.92 -1.20
CA LEU A 87 -8.99 -15.49 -2.46
C LEU A 87 -7.46 -15.59 -2.45
N GLU A 88 -6.98 -16.80 -2.69
CA GLU A 88 -5.57 -17.08 -2.95
C GLU A 88 -5.33 -17.21 -4.45
N ILE A 89 -4.30 -16.52 -4.95
CA ILE A 89 -3.89 -16.55 -6.35
C ILE A 89 -2.46 -17.07 -6.40
N PRO A 90 -2.20 -18.19 -7.09
CA PRO A 90 -0.84 -18.66 -7.29
C PRO A 90 -0.08 -17.69 -8.21
N LEU A 91 1.12 -17.33 -7.80
CA LEU A 91 2.05 -16.51 -8.57
C LEU A 91 2.87 -17.43 -9.48
N GLU A 92 2.25 -17.88 -10.57
CA GLU A 92 2.86 -18.83 -11.52
C GLU A 92 3.90 -18.17 -12.45
N SER A 93 3.83 -16.85 -12.62
CA SER A 93 4.71 -16.08 -13.50
C SER A 93 5.52 -15.06 -12.71
N ASP A 94 6.74 -14.78 -13.19
CA ASP A 94 7.65 -13.77 -12.61
C ASP A 94 7.11 -12.32 -12.70
N GLN A 95 5.94 -12.13 -13.28
CA GLN A 95 5.28 -10.84 -13.41
C GLN A 95 3.76 -11.00 -13.28
N LEU A 96 3.14 -10.12 -12.53
CA LEU A 96 1.69 -10.00 -12.37
C LEU A 96 1.29 -8.53 -12.53
N THR A 97 0.44 -8.23 -13.50
CA THR A 97 -0.14 -6.88 -13.63
C THR A 97 -1.43 -6.81 -12.83
N ILE A 98 -1.60 -5.73 -12.08
CA ILE A 98 -2.74 -5.48 -11.21
C ILE A 98 -3.46 -4.23 -11.71
N GLY A 99 -4.77 -4.30 -11.88
CA GLY A 99 -5.54 -3.18 -12.39
C GLY A 99 -6.99 -3.50 -12.63
N ARG A 100 -7.71 -2.51 -13.16
CA ARG A 100 -9.13 -2.63 -13.51
C ARG A 100 -9.35 -3.29 -14.88
N SER A 101 -8.31 -3.33 -15.72
CA SER A 101 -8.39 -3.99 -17.02
C SER A 101 -8.73 -5.47 -16.88
N ALA A 102 -9.57 -5.99 -17.77
CA ALA A 102 -9.79 -7.43 -17.88
C ALA A 102 -8.53 -8.19 -18.34
N GLN A 103 -7.51 -7.48 -18.83
CA GLN A 103 -6.22 -8.02 -19.24
C GLN A 103 -5.19 -8.07 -18.09
N SER A 104 -5.51 -7.50 -16.91
CA SER A 104 -4.66 -7.59 -15.73
C SER A 104 -4.72 -9.02 -15.16
N GLY A 105 -3.58 -9.54 -14.68
CA GLY A 105 -3.55 -10.85 -14.02
C GLY A 105 -4.35 -10.85 -12.72
N LEU A 106 -4.30 -9.76 -11.96
CA LEU A 106 -5.23 -9.48 -10.87
C LEU A 106 -6.18 -8.35 -11.28
N VAL A 107 -7.44 -8.70 -11.53
CA VAL A 107 -8.48 -7.76 -11.91
C VAL A 107 -9.21 -7.25 -10.66
N ILE A 108 -9.08 -5.95 -10.40
CA ILE A 108 -9.79 -5.24 -9.32
C ILE A 108 -10.83 -4.32 -9.95
N ARG A 109 -12.11 -4.68 -9.83
CA ARG A 109 -13.24 -3.96 -10.44
C ARG A 109 -13.81 -2.90 -9.48
N ASP A 110 -13.03 -1.86 -9.23
CA ASP A 110 -13.50 -0.69 -8.47
C ASP A 110 -13.18 0.63 -9.19
N GLU A 111 -13.77 1.72 -8.69
CA GLU A 111 -13.56 3.07 -9.23
C GLU A 111 -12.20 3.68 -8.86
N TYR A 112 -11.54 3.15 -7.82
CA TYR A 112 -10.28 3.65 -7.29
C TYR A 112 -9.06 3.05 -7.99
N THR A 113 -9.26 2.00 -8.79
CA THR A 113 -8.20 1.27 -9.48
C THR A 113 -8.09 1.72 -10.94
N SER A 114 -6.90 2.20 -11.31
CA SER A 114 -6.55 2.49 -12.71
C SER A 114 -6.55 1.24 -13.59
N THR A 115 -6.76 1.40 -14.90
CA THR A 115 -6.78 0.29 -15.87
C THR A 115 -5.52 -0.58 -15.79
N ASN A 116 -4.35 0.05 -15.76
CA ASN A 116 -3.07 -0.56 -15.42
C ASN A 116 -2.58 0.17 -14.16
N HIS A 117 -2.75 -0.42 -12.98
CA HIS A 117 -2.52 0.30 -11.72
C HIS A 117 -1.12 0.06 -11.19
N ALA A 118 -0.75 -1.20 -11.04
CA ALA A 118 0.54 -1.60 -10.52
C ALA A 118 1.02 -2.85 -11.22
N ARG A 119 2.32 -3.09 -11.11
CA ARG A 119 2.98 -4.30 -11.56
C ARG A 119 3.76 -4.89 -10.41
N LEU A 120 3.50 -6.16 -10.13
CA LEU A 120 4.29 -6.98 -9.24
C LEU A 120 5.26 -7.81 -10.09
N GLN A 121 6.54 -7.80 -9.77
CA GLN A 121 7.57 -8.48 -10.54
C GLN A 121 8.58 -9.16 -9.61
N LEU A 122 8.97 -10.38 -9.96
CA LEU A 122 10.01 -11.11 -9.26
C LEU A 122 11.38 -10.59 -9.73
N TRP A 123 12.19 -10.11 -8.78
CA TRP A 123 13.53 -9.57 -9.01
C TRP A 123 14.49 -10.13 -7.97
N ASN A 124 15.58 -10.79 -8.40
CA ASN A 124 16.59 -11.39 -7.52
C ASN A 124 15.99 -12.28 -6.40
N GLY A 125 14.92 -13.02 -6.70
CA GLY A 125 14.26 -13.90 -5.72
C GLY A 125 13.32 -13.19 -4.75
N GLY A 126 13.12 -11.87 -4.88
CA GLY A 126 12.16 -11.10 -4.10
C GLY A 126 11.10 -10.44 -4.97
N TRP A 127 9.89 -10.29 -4.46
CA TRP A 127 8.84 -9.56 -5.16
C TRP A 127 9.04 -8.06 -5.00
N VAL A 128 8.89 -7.33 -6.11
CA VAL A 128 8.97 -5.88 -6.17
C VAL A 128 7.69 -5.36 -6.80
N ILE A 129 7.08 -4.36 -6.18
CA ILE A 129 5.91 -3.68 -6.73
C ILE A 129 6.30 -2.32 -7.31
N GLN A 130 5.74 -2.03 -8.47
CA GLN A 130 5.88 -0.76 -9.17
C GLN A 130 4.50 -0.18 -9.43
N ASP A 131 4.28 1.06 -9.00
CA ASP A 131 3.10 1.84 -9.39
C ASP A 131 3.24 2.30 -10.86
N LEU A 132 2.19 2.13 -11.65
CA LEU A 132 2.16 2.49 -13.07
C LEU A 132 1.46 3.85 -13.28
N GLU A 133 1.89 4.85 -12.51
CA GLU A 133 1.29 6.20 -12.49
C GLU A 133 -0.21 6.16 -12.21
N SER A 134 -0.61 5.38 -11.21
CA SER A 134 -2.01 5.23 -10.86
C SER A 134 -2.57 6.52 -10.24
N THR A 135 -3.87 6.75 -10.41
CA THR A 135 -4.51 7.99 -9.96
C THR A 135 -4.55 8.10 -8.44
N ASN A 136 -4.81 6.99 -7.74
CA ASN A 136 -4.90 6.95 -6.28
C ASN A 136 -3.59 6.51 -5.60
N GLY A 137 -2.65 5.93 -6.35
CA GLY A 137 -1.42 5.38 -5.83
C GLY A 137 -1.56 3.96 -5.30
N THR A 138 -0.42 3.26 -5.32
CA THR A 138 -0.20 1.98 -4.63
C THR A 138 0.43 2.22 -3.27
N PHE A 139 0.05 1.44 -2.25
CA PHE A 139 0.61 1.56 -0.89
C PHE A 139 1.12 0.22 -0.39
N VAL A 140 2.32 0.20 0.19
CA VAL A 140 2.91 -0.96 0.89
C VAL A 140 3.05 -0.59 2.36
N ASN A 141 2.44 -1.35 3.26
CA ASN A 141 2.44 -1.06 4.70
C ASN A 141 2.07 0.42 5.02
N ASN A 142 1.00 0.90 4.39
CA ASN A 142 0.51 2.29 4.47
C ASN A 142 1.47 3.38 3.92
N GLN A 143 2.59 3.02 3.30
CA GLN A 143 3.49 3.96 2.63
C GLN A 143 3.25 3.97 1.13
N ARG A 144 3.10 5.16 0.54
CA ARG A 144 2.87 5.31 -0.90
C ARG A 144 4.12 4.90 -1.68
N VAL A 145 3.94 4.05 -2.67
CA VAL A 145 5.00 3.62 -3.60
C VAL A 145 5.24 4.73 -4.61
N SER A 146 6.47 5.24 -4.68
CA SER A 146 6.93 6.21 -5.67
C SER A 146 8.01 5.67 -6.60
N VAL A 147 8.72 4.64 -6.14
CA VAL A 147 9.77 3.91 -6.86
C VAL A 147 9.49 2.41 -6.73
N PRO A 148 10.05 1.55 -7.61
CA PRO A 148 9.96 0.10 -7.44
C PRO A 148 10.37 -0.30 -6.01
N THR A 149 9.44 -0.86 -5.26
CA THR A 149 9.58 -1.12 -3.82
C THR A 149 9.46 -2.62 -3.54
N PRO A 150 10.41 -3.21 -2.80
CA PRO A 150 10.31 -4.61 -2.40
C PRO A 150 9.07 -4.87 -1.54
N VAL A 151 8.41 -6.01 -1.75
CA VAL A 151 7.26 -6.48 -0.98
C VAL A 151 7.66 -7.78 -0.28
N PRO A 152 8.00 -7.71 1.02
CA PRO A 152 8.25 -8.91 1.81
C PRO A 152 6.97 -9.74 2.00
N PRO A 153 7.09 -11.05 2.29
CA PRO A 153 5.96 -11.87 2.70
C PRO A 153 5.23 -11.28 3.91
N TYR A 154 3.91 -11.52 3.99
CA TYR A 154 3.03 -11.06 5.09
C TYR A 154 2.90 -9.53 5.23
N VAL A 155 3.42 -8.76 4.27
CA VAL A 155 3.28 -7.30 4.26
C VAL A 155 2.06 -6.90 3.45
N PRO A 156 1.12 -6.10 4.01
CA PRO A 156 -0.08 -5.69 3.31
C PRO A 156 0.23 -4.66 2.23
N VAL A 157 -0.33 -4.89 1.06
CA VAL A 157 -0.29 -4.00 -0.10
C VAL A 157 -1.71 -3.58 -0.44
N SER A 158 -1.95 -2.28 -0.50
CA SER A 158 -3.26 -1.69 -0.79
C SER A 158 -3.26 -1.09 -2.20
N ILE A 159 -4.25 -1.51 -2.99
CA ILE A 159 -4.54 -0.99 -4.33
C ILE A 159 -6.06 -0.81 -4.45
N GLY A 160 -6.49 0.44 -4.67
CA GLY A 160 -7.92 0.75 -4.71
C GLY A 160 -8.62 0.36 -3.41
N SER A 161 -9.63 -0.51 -3.51
CA SER A 161 -10.37 -1.07 -2.37
C SER A 161 -9.86 -2.44 -1.89
N THR A 162 -8.77 -2.95 -2.50
CA THR A 162 -8.25 -4.29 -2.23
C THR A 162 -6.95 -4.22 -1.45
N ILE A 163 -6.84 -5.04 -0.41
CA ILE A 163 -5.60 -5.28 0.32
C ILE A 163 -5.20 -6.72 0.11
N PHE A 164 -3.95 -6.95 -0.28
CA PHE A 164 -3.39 -8.28 -0.44
C PHE A 164 -2.05 -8.41 0.26
N GLU A 165 -1.67 -9.65 0.54
CA GLU A 165 -0.39 -10.02 1.15
C GLU A 165 0.25 -11.14 0.35
N LEU A 166 1.57 -11.17 0.34
CA LEU A 166 2.34 -12.26 -0.25
C LEU A 166 2.55 -13.37 0.79
N ARG A 167 2.34 -14.62 0.39
CA ARG A 167 2.49 -15.82 1.23
C ARG A 167 3.48 -16.79 0.56
N PRO A 168 4.38 -17.43 1.32
CA PRO A 168 5.25 -18.52 0.84
C PRO A 168 4.48 -19.62 0.12
#